data_AF-A0A524MZ81-F1
#
_entry.id   AF-A0A524MZ81-F1
#
_cell.length_a   1.000
_cell.length_b   1.000
_cell.length_c   1.000
_cell.angle_alpha   90.00
_cell.angle_beta   90.00
_cell.angle_gamma   90.00
#
_symmetry.space_group_name_H-M   'P 1'
#
loop_
_entity.id
_entity.type
_entity.pdbx_description
1 polymer ?
#
loop_
_entity_poly.entity_id
_entity_poly.type
_entity_poly.pdbx_seq_one_letter_code
_entity_poly.pdbx_strand_id
1 'polypeptide(L)'
;MPHFIEDAVVAPIGRCGSLGWEYVPVFVDSQGLHPQTVGALPAQCAALNMSNVQVQTLAVEAALSGDPEMIMQAVAMAPLTSTKCTLGEAREMTAEMLAAQKEWLPQFKGRKLRPAPIISIPADLKPVEAPLDPALAIVHRFGKLAEQKTGE
;
A
#
# COMPACT_ATOMS: atom_id res chain seq x y z
N MET A 1 -26.06 -31.19 -17.77
CA MET A 1 -25.09 -30.43 -18.57
C MET A 1 -24.45 -29.43 -17.63
N PRO A 2 -23.15 -29.55 -17.26
CA PRO A 2 -22.51 -28.49 -16.50
C PRO A 2 -22.03 -27.45 -17.51
N HIS A 3 -22.68 -26.31 -17.49
CA HIS A 3 -22.42 -25.16 -18.34
C HIS A 3 -22.19 -23.99 -17.41
N PHE A 4 -21.36 -23.05 -17.82
CA PHE A 4 -20.90 -21.83 -17.14
C PHE A 4 -19.54 -21.94 -16.45
N ILE A 5 -18.54 -21.41 -17.16
CA ILE A 5 -17.30 -20.88 -16.58
C ILE A 5 -17.66 -19.49 -16.09
N GLU A 6 -17.52 -19.24 -14.79
CA GLU A 6 -17.70 -17.93 -14.18
C GLU A 6 -16.38 -17.47 -13.55
N ASP A 7 -16.15 -16.16 -13.55
CA ASP A 7 -15.03 -15.57 -12.82
C ASP A 7 -15.44 -15.39 -11.35
N ALA A 8 -14.71 -16.03 -10.44
CA ALA A 8 -14.96 -15.91 -9.01
C ALA A 8 -13.68 -15.55 -8.25
N VAL A 9 -13.86 -14.81 -7.15
CA VAL A 9 -12.79 -14.53 -6.18
C VAL A 9 -12.55 -15.79 -5.37
N VAL A 10 -11.35 -16.35 -5.47
CA VAL A 10 -10.99 -17.59 -4.77
C VAL A 10 -9.78 -17.34 -3.87
N ALA A 11 -9.79 -17.96 -2.69
CA ALA A 11 -8.66 -17.94 -1.78
C ALA A 11 -7.41 -18.56 -2.43
N PRO A 12 -6.20 -18.08 -2.10
CA PRO A 12 -4.95 -18.57 -2.70
C PRO A 12 -4.62 -19.98 -2.21
N ILE A 13 -5.18 -21.00 -2.84
CA ILE A 13 -4.86 -22.42 -2.57
C ILE A 13 -3.65 -22.85 -3.43
N GLY A 14 -2.57 -22.07 -3.40
CA GLY A 14 -1.29 -22.40 -4.05
C GLY A 14 -1.33 -22.60 -5.57
N ARG A 15 -2.41 -22.17 -6.26
CA ARG A 15 -2.65 -22.44 -7.70
C ARG A 15 -2.16 -21.33 -8.64
N CYS A 16 -1.84 -20.15 -8.13
CA CYS A 16 -1.18 -19.06 -8.85
C CYS A 16 -0.08 -18.54 -7.91
N GLY A 17 1.19 -18.52 -8.34
CA GLY A 17 2.34 -18.36 -7.45
C GLY A 17 2.24 -17.16 -6.52
N SER A 18 2.30 -17.39 -5.19
CA SER A 18 2.44 -16.42 -4.08
C SER A 18 1.51 -15.18 -4.02
N LEU A 19 0.62 -14.98 -4.98
CA LEU A 19 -0.28 -13.83 -5.04
C LEU A 19 -1.54 -14.12 -4.22
N GLY A 20 -2.11 -13.07 -3.60
CA GLY A 20 -3.27 -13.15 -2.72
C GLY A 20 -4.59 -13.45 -3.44
N TRP A 21 -5.71 -12.91 -2.94
CA TRP A 21 -7.03 -13.11 -3.53
C TRP A 21 -7.07 -12.66 -5.00
N GLU A 22 -7.53 -13.53 -5.88
CA GLU A 22 -7.50 -13.30 -7.32
C GLU A 22 -8.80 -13.79 -7.98
N TYR A 23 -9.19 -13.14 -9.08
CA TYR A 23 -10.26 -13.63 -9.93
C TYR A 23 -9.70 -14.71 -10.85
N VAL A 24 -10.24 -15.92 -10.72
CA VAL A 24 -9.85 -17.06 -11.54
C VAL A 24 -11.08 -17.65 -12.22
N PRO A 25 -10.93 -18.23 -13.41
CA PRO A 25 -12.01 -18.99 -14.02
C PRO A 25 -12.34 -20.20 -13.14
N VAL A 26 -13.61 -20.32 -12.81
CA VAL A 26 -14.13 -21.39 -11.97
C VAL A 26 -15.15 -22.21 -12.75
N PHE A 27 -15.02 -23.53 -12.64
CA PHE A 27 -16.03 -24.46 -13.12
C PHE A 27 -17.03 -24.75 -11.99
N VAL A 28 -18.32 -24.63 -12.27
CA VAL A 28 -19.38 -24.85 -11.28
C VAL A 28 -20.11 -26.17 -11.57
N ASP A 29 -20.19 -27.04 -10.56
CA ASP A 29 -21.01 -28.24 -10.62
C ASP A 29 -21.81 -28.45 -9.32
N SER A 30 -22.56 -29.56 -9.24
CA SER A 30 -23.37 -29.90 -8.06
C SER A 30 -22.56 -30.14 -6.78
N GLN A 31 -21.24 -30.31 -6.87
CA GLN A 31 -20.32 -30.48 -5.75
C GLN A 31 -19.65 -29.15 -5.33
N GLY A 32 -19.82 -28.09 -6.12
CA GLY A 32 -19.40 -26.73 -5.77
C GLY A 32 -18.56 -26.04 -6.84
N LEU A 33 -17.66 -25.17 -6.36
CA LEU A 33 -16.76 -24.36 -7.17
C LEU A 33 -15.42 -25.06 -7.36
N HIS A 34 -14.99 -25.21 -8.62
CA HIS A 34 -13.73 -25.86 -9.01
C HIS A 34 -12.81 -24.86 -9.74
N PRO A 35 -11.95 -24.15 -9.00
CA PRO A 35 -11.05 -23.14 -9.56
C PRO A 35 -10.03 -23.76 -10.50
N GLN A 36 -9.85 -23.17 -11.67
CA GLN A 36 -8.85 -23.60 -12.64
C GLN A 36 -7.52 -22.88 -12.44
N THR A 37 -6.43 -23.57 -12.78
CA THR A 37 -5.07 -23.01 -12.72
C THR A 37 -4.81 -22.14 -13.94
N VAL A 38 -4.58 -20.84 -13.74
CA VAL A 38 -4.26 -19.87 -14.81
C VAL A 38 -2.76 -19.85 -15.13
N GLY A 39 -1.90 -20.17 -14.15
CA GLY A 39 -0.44 -20.07 -14.26
C GLY A 39 0.08 -18.75 -13.68
N ALA A 40 1.35 -18.43 -13.93
CA ALA A 40 1.96 -17.20 -13.40
C ALA A 40 1.58 -15.98 -14.24
N LEU A 41 1.07 -14.93 -13.59
CA LEU A 41 0.88 -13.64 -14.24
C LEU A 41 2.22 -13.02 -14.65
N PRO A 42 2.24 -12.21 -15.74
CA PRO A 42 3.38 -11.35 -16.04
C PRO A 42 3.76 -10.50 -14.83
N ALA A 43 5.06 -10.35 -14.58
CA ALA A 43 5.58 -9.74 -13.35
C ALA A 43 5.00 -8.33 -13.09
N GLN A 44 4.76 -7.55 -14.15
CA GLN A 44 4.18 -6.21 -14.06
C GLN A 44 2.73 -6.24 -13.58
N CYS A 45 1.93 -7.19 -14.08
CA CYS A 45 0.52 -7.35 -13.68
C CYS A 45 0.43 -7.88 -12.25
N ALA A 46 1.28 -8.85 -11.91
CA ALA A 46 1.40 -9.38 -10.55
C ALA A 46 1.74 -8.27 -9.54
N ALA A 47 2.69 -7.39 -9.86
CA ALA A 47 3.07 -6.27 -9.00
C ALA A 47 1.90 -5.28 -8.79
N LEU A 48 1.17 -4.94 -9.85
CA LEU A 48 -0.01 -4.07 -9.78
C LEU A 48 -1.16 -4.71 -8.99
N ASN A 49 -1.38 -6.02 -9.14
CA ASN A 49 -2.40 -6.71 -8.37
C ASN A 49 -2.02 -6.71 -6.87
N MET A 50 -0.76 -7.01 -6.56
CA MET A 50 -0.27 -7.03 -5.19
C MET A 50 -0.40 -5.69 -4.47
N SER A 51 -0.16 -4.56 -5.14
CA SER A 51 -0.30 -3.25 -4.48
C SER A 51 -1.76 -2.98 -4.07
N ASN A 52 -2.74 -3.47 -4.85
CA ASN A 52 -4.16 -3.34 -4.52
C ASN A 52 -4.60 -4.34 -3.45
N VAL A 53 -4.18 -5.61 -3.56
CA VAL A 53 -4.52 -6.64 -2.57
C VAL A 53 -3.97 -6.30 -1.19
N GLN A 54 -2.77 -5.72 -1.10
CA GLN A 54 -2.18 -5.32 0.18
C GLN A 54 -3.03 -4.28 0.92
N VAL A 55 -3.67 -3.35 0.21
CA VAL A 55 -4.60 -2.38 0.83
C VAL A 55 -5.79 -3.09 1.47
N GLN A 56 -6.35 -4.09 0.79
CA GLN A 56 -7.49 -4.87 1.28
C GLN A 56 -7.08 -5.75 2.47
N THR A 57 -5.91 -6.39 2.40
CA THR A 57 -5.36 -7.19 3.51
C THR A 57 -5.19 -6.33 4.75
N LEU A 58 -4.58 -5.14 4.63
CA LEU A 58 -4.43 -4.20 5.75
C LEU A 58 -5.79 -3.76 6.30
N ALA A 59 -6.79 -3.52 5.45
CA ALA A 59 -8.13 -3.17 5.90
C ALA A 59 -8.81 -4.30 6.68
N VAL A 60 -8.63 -5.56 6.25
CA VAL A 60 -9.14 -6.74 6.97
C VAL A 60 -8.41 -6.92 8.31
N GLU A 61 -7.08 -6.80 8.33
CA GLU A 61 -6.29 -6.87 9.56
C GLU A 61 -6.70 -5.76 10.54
N ALA A 62 -6.93 -4.55 10.05
CA ALA A 62 -7.43 -3.44 10.84
C ALA A 62 -8.83 -3.75 11.39
N ALA A 63 -9.72 -4.32 10.58
CA ALA A 63 -11.07 -4.70 11.00
C ALA A 63 -11.07 -5.80 12.07
N LEU A 64 -10.14 -6.75 12.00
CA LEU A 64 -10.01 -7.83 12.98
C LEU A 64 -9.34 -7.35 14.28
N SER A 65 -8.32 -6.49 14.18
CA SER A 65 -7.58 -5.97 15.34
C SER A 65 -8.30 -4.81 16.06
N GLY A 66 -9.16 -4.08 15.37
CA GLY A 66 -9.81 -2.87 15.88
C GLY A 66 -8.85 -1.69 16.06
N ASP A 67 -7.69 -1.68 15.38
CA ASP A 67 -6.74 -0.58 15.42
C ASP A 67 -7.05 0.48 14.35
N PRO A 68 -7.44 1.71 14.73
CA PRO A 68 -7.69 2.77 13.76
C PRO A 68 -6.42 3.17 13.00
N GLU A 69 -5.22 3.00 13.54
CA GLU A 69 -3.98 3.38 12.85
C GLU A 69 -3.72 2.49 11.63
N MET A 70 -4.07 1.20 11.70
CA MET A 70 -3.98 0.29 10.55
C MET A 70 -4.98 0.67 9.45
N ILE A 71 -6.17 1.17 9.80
CA ILE A 71 -7.11 1.73 8.81
C ILE A 71 -6.46 2.91 8.09
N MET A 72 -5.84 3.84 8.83
CA MET A 72 -5.18 4.99 8.23
C MET A 72 -4.09 4.54 7.25
N GLN A 73 -3.26 3.57 7.65
CA GLN A 73 -2.23 3.01 6.78
C GLN A 73 -2.83 2.42 5.50
N ALA A 74 -3.93 1.65 5.60
CA ALA A 74 -4.63 1.12 4.43
C ALA A 74 -5.14 2.23 3.51
N VAL A 75 -5.78 3.26 4.08
CA VAL A 75 -6.30 4.42 3.32
C VAL A 75 -5.19 5.21 2.65
N ALA A 76 -4.05 5.41 3.33
CA ALA A 76 -2.88 6.11 2.78
C ALA A 76 -2.20 5.32 1.66
N MET A 77 -2.23 3.99 1.71
CA MET A 77 -1.67 3.11 0.67
C MET A 77 -2.57 2.99 -0.57
N ALA A 78 -3.84 3.37 -0.48
CA ALA A 78 -4.76 3.32 -1.61
C ALA A 78 -4.28 4.24 -2.75
N PRO A 79 -4.13 3.75 -4.01
CA PRO A 79 -3.55 4.52 -5.11
C PRO A 79 -4.22 5.87 -5.39
N LEU A 80 -5.54 5.94 -5.22
CA LEU A 80 -6.28 7.18 -5.43
C LEU A 80 -5.98 8.20 -4.32
N THR A 81 -5.97 7.76 -3.06
CA THR A 81 -5.66 8.61 -1.91
C THR A 81 -4.23 9.10 -1.98
N SER A 82 -3.27 8.22 -2.26
CA SER A 82 -1.84 8.57 -2.32
C SER A 82 -1.52 9.54 -3.46
N THR A 83 -2.32 9.56 -4.53
CA THR A 83 -2.15 10.49 -5.64
C THR A 83 -2.75 11.87 -5.36
N LYS A 84 -3.83 11.95 -4.56
CA LYS A 84 -4.64 13.16 -4.42
C LYS A 84 -4.49 13.86 -3.08
N CYS A 85 -4.13 13.13 -2.03
CA CYS A 85 -4.11 13.61 -0.66
C CYS A 85 -2.68 13.55 -0.11
N THR A 86 -2.33 14.55 0.68
CA THR A 86 -1.20 14.47 1.60
C THR A 86 -1.53 13.50 2.75
N LEU A 87 -0.51 13.03 3.47
CA LEU A 87 -0.71 12.14 4.62
C LEU A 87 -1.53 12.79 5.75
N GLY A 88 -1.48 14.13 5.88
CA GLY A 88 -2.31 14.87 6.83
C GLY A 88 -3.78 14.82 6.43
N GLU A 89 -4.09 15.19 5.19
CA GLU A 89 -5.47 15.16 4.65
C GLU A 89 -6.05 13.74 4.67
N ALA A 90 -5.25 12.72 4.30
CA ALA A 90 -5.69 11.34 4.34
C ALA A 90 -6.08 10.90 5.76
N ARG A 91 -5.35 11.38 6.78
CA ARG A 91 -5.62 11.06 8.19
C ARG A 91 -6.88 11.77 8.70
N GLU A 92 -7.09 13.03 8.32
CA GLU A 92 -8.31 13.79 8.64
C GLU A 92 -9.53 13.14 7.98
N MET A 93 -9.46 12.85 6.69
CA MET A 93 -10.49 12.13 5.94
C MET A 93 -10.84 10.78 6.60
N THR A 94 -9.82 10.01 6.99
CA THR A 94 -10.03 8.72 7.69
C THR A 94 -10.76 8.92 9.03
N ALA A 95 -10.40 9.95 9.79
CA ALA A 95 -11.04 10.27 11.06
C ALA A 95 -12.53 10.62 10.88
N GLU A 96 -12.85 11.41 9.86
CA GLU A 96 -14.22 11.78 9.50
C GLU A 96 -15.04 10.56 9.07
N MET A 97 -14.47 9.70 8.22
CA MET A 97 -15.12 8.46 7.78
C MET A 97 -15.41 7.51 8.95
N LEU A 98 -14.45 7.34 9.87
CA LEU A 98 -14.63 6.52 11.07
C LEU A 98 -15.72 7.09 12.00
N ALA A 99 -15.81 8.42 12.11
CA ALA A 99 -16.85 9.07 12.89
C ALA A 99 -18.23 8.89 12.25
N ALA A 100 -18.33 9.05 10.93
CA ALA A 100 -19.57 8.87 10.17
C ALA A 100 -20.08 7.41 10.22
N GLN A 101 -19.16 6.43 10.15
CA GLN A 101 -19.50 5.00 10.12
C GLN A 101 -19.50 4.32 11.49
N LYS A 102 -19.44 5.11 12.57
CA LYS A 102 -19.33 4.59 13.95
C LYS A 102 -20.43 3.62 14.35
N GLU A 103 -21.63 3.76 13.79
CA GLU A 103 -22.76 2.86 14.04
C GLU A 103 -22.49 1.43 13.52
N TRP A 104 -21.85 1.32 12.35
CA TRP A 104 -21.58 0.07 11.66
C TRP A 104 -20.25 -0.58 12.06
N LEU A 105 -19.41 0.16 12.80
CA LEU A 105 -18.05 -0.20 13.15
C LEU A 105 -17.85 -0.31 14.67
N PRO A 106 -18.56 -1.24 15.35
CA PRO A 106 -18.50 -1.38 16.81
C PRO A 106 -17.10 -1.70 17.34
N GLN A 107 -16.26 -2.36 16.55
CA GLN A 107 -14.89 -2.73 16.90
C GLN A 107 -13.96 -1.52 17.08
N PHE A 108 -14.29 -0.37 16.48
CA PHE A 108 -13.51 0.87 16.62
C PHE A 108 -14.08 1.82 17.67
N LYS A 109 -15.10 1.39 18.43
CA LYS A 109 -15.78 2.25 19.43
C LYS A 109 -14.81 2.72 20.51
N GLY A 110 -14.73 4.05 20.68
CA GLY A 110 -13.88 4.68 21.69
C GLY A 110 -12.41 4.80 21.31
N ARG A 111 -12.03 4.29 20.13
CA ARG A 111 -10.67 4.44 19.58
C ARG A 111 -10.61 5.65 18.68
N LYS A 112 -9.46 6.32 18.66
CA LYS A 112 -9.21 7.49 17.81
C LYS A 112 -7.85 7.37 17.17
N LEU A 113 -7.72 7.96 15.98
CA LEU A 113 -6.43 8.10 15.32
C LEU A 113 -5.49 8.94 16.17
N ARG A 114 -4.21 8.59 16.14
CA ARG A 114 -3.19 9.40 16.79
C ARG A 114 -3.08 10.75 16.07
N PRO A 115 -2.96 11.86 16.81
CA PRO A 115 -2.68 13.15 16.21
C PRO A 115 -1.25 13.12 15.65
N ALA A 116 -1.11 13.31 14.34
CA ALA A 116 0.18 13.45 13.68
C ALA A 116 0.33 14.92 13.25
N PRO A 117 1.14 15.73 13.95
CA PRO A 117 1.26 17.15 13.62
C PRO A 117 1.95 17.33 12.27
N ILE A 118 1.47 18.29 11.48
CA ILE A 118 2.15 18.73 10.27
C ILE A 118 3.45 19.41 10.69
N ILE A 119 4.58 18.86 10.24
CA ILE A 119 5.89 19.49 10.44
C ILE A 119 5.98 20.66 9.46
N SER A 120 5.78 21.87 9.97
CA SER A 120 6.05 23.11 9.23
C SER A 120 7.50 23.49 9.44
N ILE A 121 8.23 23.72 8.34
CA ILE A 121 9.60 24.24 8.37
C ILE A 121 9.50 25.77 8.50
N PRO A 122 9.83 26.37 9.66
CA PRO A 122 9.81 27.83 9.80
C PRO A 122 10.87 28.50 8.90
N ALA A 123 10.62 29.75 8.53
CA ALA A 123 11.47 30.48 7.59
C ALA A 123 12.85 30.87 8.16
N ASP A 124 13.02 30.85 9.49
CA ASP A 124 14.25 31.22 10.20
C ASP A 124 15.22 30.05 10.44
N LEU A 125 14.92 28.87 9.87
CA LEU A 125 15.72 27.66 10.04
C LEU A 125 17.06 27.77 9.28
N LYS A 126 18.16 27.65 10.00
CA LYS A 126 19.50 27.56 9.42
C LYS A 126 19.79 26.09 9.08
N PRO A 127 20.02 25.73 7.80
CA PRO A 127 20.44 24.39 7.44
C PRO A 127 21.72 24.02 8.18
N VAL A 128 21.74 22.85 8.78
CA VAL A 128 22.98 22.27 9.34
C VAL A 128 23.66 21.49 8.22
N GLU A 129 24.96 21.66 8.08
CA GLU A 129 25.74 20.91 7.11
C GLU A 129 25.74 19.43 7.51
N ALA A 130 25.13 18.60 6.67
CA ALA A 130 25.03 17.17 6.92
C ALA A 130 26.43 16.54 6.83
N PRO A 131 26.78 15.59 7.73
CA PRO A 131 28.01 14.83 7.60
C PRO A 131 28.12 14.19 6.21
N LEU A 132 29.33 14.13 5.66
CA LEU A 132 29.57 13.52 4.35
C LEU A 132 29.17 12.04 4.40
N ASP A 133 27.99 11.71 3.90
CA ASP A 133 27.57 10.32 3.73
C ASP A 133 28.35 9.68 2.55
N PRO A 134 28.39 8.35 2.43
CA PRO A 134 29.15 7.68 1.38
C PRO A 134 28.74 8.10 -0.04
N ALA A 135 27.46 8.43 -0.28
CA ALA A 135 26.98 8.87 -1.57
C ALA A 135 27.41 10.32 -1.87
N LEU A 136 27.28 11.22 -0.89
CA LEU A 136 27.70 12.61 -0.96
C LEU A 136 29.23 12.72 -1.12
N ALA A 137 29.98 11.82 -0.47
CA ALA A 137 31.44 11.70 -0.60
C ALA A 137 31.87 11.34 -2.02
N ILE A 138 31.15 10.44 -2.68
CA ILE A 138 31.41 10.06 -4.08
C ILE A 138 31.15 11.25 -5.01
N VAL A 139 30.04 11.97 -4.83
CA VAL A 139 29.71 13.16 -5.62
C VAL A 139 30.76 14.27 -5.43
N HIS A 140 31.17 14.56 -4.19
CA HIS A 140 32.25 15.52 -3.92
C HIS A 140 33.58 15.11 -4.57
N ARG A 141 33.88 13.80 -4.64
CA ARG A 141 35.08 13.29 -5.29
C ARG A 141 35.01 13.43 -6.81
N PHE A 142 33.85 13.21 -7.42
CA PHE A 142 33.65 13.47 -8.86
C PHE A 142 33.81 14.96 -9.20
N GLY A 143 33.30 15.86 -8.34
CA GLY A 143 33.53 17.30 -8.49
C GLY A 143 35.02 17.65 -8.49
N LYS A 144 35.77 17.13 -7.50
CA LYS A 144 37.24 17.31 -7.44
C LYS A 144 37.98 16.74 -8.64
N LEU A 145 37.55 15.59 -9.16
CA LEU A 145 38.15 14.97 -10.35
C LEU A 145 37.85 15.76 -11.63
N ALA A 146 36.67 16.36 -11.74
CA ALA A 146 36.30 17.19 -12.89
C ALA A 146 37.09 18.51 -12.94
N GLU A 147 37.43 19.07 -11.77
CA GLU A 147 38.23 20.29 -11.65
C GLU A 147 39.74 20.04 -11.76
N GLN A 148 40.19 18.79 -11.59
CA GLN A 148 41.58 18.41 -11.84
C GLN A 148 41.86 18.46 -13.34
N LYS A 149 42.62 19.49 -13.77
CA LYS A 149 43.21 19.53 -15.11
C LYS A 149 44.00 18.24 -15.32
N THR A 150 43.61 17.44 -16.29
CA THR A 150 44.40 16.30 -16.76
C THR A 150 45.72 16.88 -17.27
N GLY A 151 46.81 16.61 -16.55
CA GLY A 151 48.14 17.03 -16.97
C GLY A 151 48.49 16.40 -18.32
N GLU A 152 49.19 17.17 -19.16
CA GLU A 152 49.94 16.67 -20.33
C GLU A 152 50.86 15.48 -19.99
#